data_AF-A0A2A9CJL2-F1
#
_entry.id   AF-A0A2A9CJL2-F1
#
_cell.length_a   1.000
_cell.length_b   1.000
_cell.length_c   1.000
_cell.angle_alpha   90.00
_cell.angle_beta   90.00
_cell.angle_gamma   90.00
#
_symmetry.space_group_name_H-M   'P 1'
#
loop_
_entity.id
_entity.type
_entity.pdbx_description
1 polymer ?
#
loop_
_entity_poly.entity_id
_entity_poly.type
_entity_poly.pdbx_seq_one_letter_code
_entity_poly.pdbx_strand_id
1 'polypeptide(L)'
;MTAIDILQIVGLGLIATFLVIVVKEQKPVFAFTITVFTGALIFLYLIGEIQHIIQMLESLASKANVEIVYVETVLKIIGIAYIAEFGAQIVRDAGQGAIASKIELAGKLLILAMAIPILTLIIETVLKLLPS
;
A
#
# COMPACT_ATOMS: atom_id res chain seq x y z
N MET A 1 -11.73 10.52 1.93
CA MET A 1 -11.80 10.05 3.31
C MET A 1 -12.44 11.11 4.18
N THR A 2 -13.69 10.90 4.57
CA THR A 2 -14.43 11.74 5.52
C THR A 2 -14.35 11.15 6.93
N ALA A 3 -14.79 11.90 7.94
CA ALA A 3 -14.89 11.40 9.31
C ALA A 3 -15.81 10.16 9.44
N ILE A 4 -16.73 9.96 8.49
CA ILE A 4 -17.63 8.81 8.45
C ILE A 4 -16.87 7.54 8.03
N ASP A 5 -15.92 7.67 7.09
CA ASP A 5 -15.16 6.54 6.55
C ASP A 5 -14.25 5.92 7.64
N ILE A 6 -13.57 6.75 8.42
CA ILE A 6 -12.77 6.26 9.55
C ILE A 6 -13.64 5.64 10.65
N LEU A 7 -14.83 6.19 10.89
CA LEU A 7 -15.78 5.62 11.86
C LEU A 7 -16.27 4.24 11.42
N GLN A 8 -16.52 4.03 10.11
CA GLN A 8 -16.88 2.73 9.55
C GLN A 8 -15.75 1.70 9.70
N ILE A 9 -14.51 2.08 9.40
CA ILE A 9 -13.34 1.21 9.56
C ILE A 9 -13.16 0.80 11.03
N VAL A 10 -13.21 1.76 11.95
CA VAL A 10 -13.09 1.50 13.39
C VAL A 10 -14.26 0.64 13.89
N GLY A 11 -15.49 0.94 13.47
CA GLY A 11 -16.67 0.15 13.81
C GLY A 11 -16.57 -1.30 13.34
N LEU A 12 -16.15 -1.52 12.09
CA LEU A 12 -15.91 -2.85 11.54
C LEU A 12 -14.83 -3.59 12.35
N GLY A 13 -13.72 -2.91 12.67
CA GLY A 13 -12.65 -3.47 13.49
C GLY A 13 -13.11 -3.89 14.88
N LEU A 14 -13.94 -3.07 15.54
CA LEU A 14 -14.50 -3.39 16.86
C LEU A 14 -15.45 -4.58 16.81
N ILE A 15 -16.36 -4.62 15.82
CA ILE A 15 -17.30 -5.73 15.64
C ILE A 15 -16.53 -7.03 15.37
N ALA A 16 -15.57 -7.00 14.46
CA ALA A 16 -14.71 -8.15 14.16
C ALA A 16 -13.94 -8.61 15.39
N THR A 17 -13.37 -7.68 16.16
CA THR A 17 -12.63 -8.00 17.40
C THR A 17 -13.52 -8.74 18.40
N PHE A 18 -14.75 -8.28 18.60
CA PHE A 18 -15.69 -8.95 19.50
C PHE A 18 -16.03 -10.38 19.01
N LEU A 19 -16.33 -10.54 17.72
CA LEU A 19 -16.59 -11.85 17.12
C LEU A 19 -15.39 -12.79 17.24
N VAL A 20 -14.17 -12.28 17.00
CA VAL A 20 -12.93 -13.03 17.14
C VAL A 20 -12.78 -13.53 18.58
N ILE A 21 -12.97 -12.68 19.59
CA ILE A 21 -12.84 -13.08 21.00
C ILE A 21 -13.84 -14.20 21.34
N VAL A 22 -15.11 -14.06 20.95
CA VAL A 22 -16.15 -15.06 21.22
C VAL A 22 -15.88 -16.40 20.53
N VAL A 23 -15.43 -16.37 19.27
CA VAL A 23 -15.21 -17.59 18.47
C VAL A 23 -13.89 -18.28 18.82
N LYS A 24 -12.87 -17.52 19.25
CA LYS A 24 -11.51 -18.04 19.47
C LYS A 24 -11.44 -19.13 20.53
N GLU A 25 -12.28 -19.05 21.56
CA GLU A 25 -12.33 -20.07 22.63
C GLU A 25 -12.81 -21.43 22.12
N GLN A 26 -13.72 -21.46 21.15
CA GLN A 26 -14.32 -22.71 20.65
C GLN A 26 -13.65 -23.20 19.36
N LYS A 27 -13.32 -22.28 18.46
CA LYS A 27 -12.87 -22.57 17.08
C LYS A 27 -11.82 -21.53 16.63
N PRO A 28 -10.55 -21.66 17.08
CA PRO A 28 -9.51 -20.67 16.79
C PRO A 28 -9.24 -20.45 15.29
N VAL A 29 -9.45 -21.48 14.45
CA VAL A 29 -9.31 -21.37 12.99
C VAL A 29 -10.34 -20.41 12.39
N PHE A 30 -11.59 -20.43 12.87
CA PHE A 30 -12.62 -19.50 12.38
C PHE A 30 -12.37 -18.07 12.87
N ALA A 31 -11.92 -17.90 14.11
CA ALA A 31 -11.53 -16.59 14.64
C ALA A 31 -10.42 -15.96 13.79
N PHE A 32 -9.43 -16.77 13.42
CA PHE A 32 -8.37 -16.36 12.51
C PHE A 32 -8.88 -15.95 11.12
N THR A 33 -9.79 -16.72 10.53
CA THR A 33 -10.40 -16.38 9.23
C THR A 33 -11.14 -15.05 9.30
N ILE A 34 -11.84 -14.77 10.40
CA ILE A 34 -12.51 -13.47 10.62
C ILE A 34 -11.48 -12.34 10.66
N THR A 35 -10.35 -12.50 11.36
CA THR A 35 -9.28 -11.50 11.40
C THR A 35 -8.73 -11.21 10.01
N VAL A 36 -8.32 -12.24 9.27
CA VAL A 36 -7.75 -12.12 7.93
C VAL A 36 -8.73 -11.46 6.96
N PHE A 37 -10.00 -11.89 6.99
CA PHE A 37 -11.05 -11.36 6.14
C PHE A 37 -11.37 -9.89 6.46
N THR A 38 -11.45 -9.54 7.75
CA THR A 38 -11.68 -8.16 8.18
C THR A 38 -10.54 -7.25 7.75
N GLY A 39 -9.29 -7.69 7.95
CA GLY A 39 -8.11 -6.97 7.47
C GLY A 39 -8.19 -6.72 5.97
N ALA A 40 -8.44 -7.76 5.18
CA ALA A 40 -8.59 -7.64 3.73
C ALA A 40 -9.69 -6.65 3.31
N LEU A 41 -10.85 -6.68 3.96
CA LEU A 41 -11.93 -5.73 3.69
C LEU A 41 -11.56 -4.28 3.98
N ILE A 42 -10.92 -4.02 5.12
CA ILE A 42 -10.45 -2.67 5.49
C ILE A 42 -9.50 -2.14 4.41
N PHE A 43 -8.60 -2.97 3.92
CA PHE A 43 -7.67 -2.55 2.88
C PHE A 43 -8.32 -2.31 1.54
N LEU A 44 -9.21 -3.19 1.09
CA LEU A 44 -9.97 -2.98 -0.14
C LEU A 44 -10.74 -1.65 -0.10
N TYR A 45 -11.26 -1.28 1.06
CA TYR A 45 -11.91 0.00 1.27
C TYR A 45 -10.92 1.18 1.12
N LEU A 46 -9.69 1.05 1.64
CA LEU A 46 -8.67 2.10 1.55
C LEU A 46 -8.07 2.28 0.14
N ILE A 47 -8.13 1.27 -0.75
CA ILE A 47 -7.61 1.37 -2.12
C ILE A 47 -8.24 2.53 -2.89
N GLY A 48 -9.53 2.80 -2.69
CA GLY A 48 -10.24 3.89 -3.37
C GLY A 48 -9.65 5.27 -3.03
N GLU A 49 -9.16 5.46 -1.81
CA GLU A 49 -8.53 6.71 -1.38
C GLU A 49 -7.15 6.91 -2.01
N ILE A 50 -6.39 5.83 -2.18
CA ILE A 50 -5.10 5.86 -2.88
C ILE A 50 -5.31 6.34 -4.31
N GLN A 51 -6.36 5.88 -4.99
CA GLN A 51 -6.70 6.33 -6.35
C GLN A 51 -7.01 7.84 -6.41
N HIS A 52 -7.74 8.38 -5.43
CA HIS A 52 -8.03 9.82 -5.37
C HIS A 52 -6.75 10.67 -5.19
N ILE A 53 -5.84 10.20 -4.32
CA ILE A 53 -4.54 10.86 -4.10
C ILE A 53 -3.71 10.86 -5.40
N ILE A 54 -3.69 9.72 -6.11
CA ILE A 54 -3.02 9.59 -7.42
C ILE A 54 -3.56 10.61 -8.42
N GLN A 55 -4.88 10.68 -8.60
CA GLN A 55 -5.51 11.59 -9.55
C GLN A 55 -5.27 13.07 -9.21
N MET A 56 -5.26 13.41 -7.92
CA MET A 56 -4.93 14.76 -7.45
C MET A 56 -3.47 15.12 -7.78
N LEU A 57 -2.54 14.20 -7.55
CA LEU A 57 -1.12 14.40 -7.85
C LEU A 57 -0.86 14.51 -9.37
N GLU A 58 -1.54 13.72 -10.19
CA GLU A 58 -1.52 13.85 -11.66
C GLU A 58 -2.04 15.22 -12.12
N SER A 59 -3.13 15.71 -11.51
CA SER A 59 -3.69 17.05 -11.80
C SER A 59 -2.70 18.17 -11.46
N LEU A 60 -2.00 18.07 -10.32
CA LEU A 60 -0.98 19.03 -9.91
C LEU A 60 0.24 18.99 -10.83
N ALA A 61 0.70 17.79 -11.21
CA ALA A 61 1.82 17.59 -12.13
C ALA A 61 1.55 18.23 -13.50
N SER A 62 0.34 17.99 -14.04
CA SER A 62 -0.10 18.59 -15.30
C SER A 62 -0.09 20.12 -15.25
N LYS A 63 -0.53 20.72 -14.14
CA LYS A 63 -0.49 22.19 -13.96
C LYS A 63 0.91 22.75 -13.79
N ALA A 64 1.83 21.97 -13.21
CA ALA A 64 3.22 22.35 -12.99
C ALA A 64 4.13 22.13 -14.21
N ASN A 65 3.58 21.66 -15.34
CA ASN A 65 4.31 21.34 -16.57
C ASN A 65 5.43 20.30 -16.35
N VAL A 66 5.22 19.40 -15.40
CA VAL A 66 6.10 18.25 -15.13
C VAL A 66 5.71 17.12 -16.06
N GLU A 67 6.69 16.39 -16.60
CA GLU A 67 6.40 15.18 -17.35
C GLU A 67 5.67 14.15 -16.47
N ILE A 68 4.44 13.83 -16.88
CA ILE A 68 3.50 12.97 -16.16
C ILE A 68 4.13 11.59 -15.87
N VAL A 69 4.98 11.09 -16.77
CA VAL A 69 5.68 9.81 -16.63
C VAL A 69 6.47 9.71 -15.32
N TYR A 70 7.10 10.79 -14.86
CA TYR A 70 7.90 10.76 -13.62
C TYR A 70 7.01 10.71 -12.38
N VAL A 71 5.92 11.49 -12.38
CA VAL A 71 4.95 11.49 -11.28
C VAL A 71 4.22 10.15 -11.21
N GLU A 72 3.81 9.60 -12.35
CA GLU A 72 3.20 8.28 -12.45
C GLU A 72 4.12 7.18 -11.91
N THR A 73 5.43 7.26 -12.20
CA THR A 73 6.41 6.29 -11.69
C THR A 73 6.53 6.36 -10.17
N VAL A 74 6.62 7.55 -9.58
CA VAL A 74 6.63 7.74 -8.12
C VAL A 74 5.35 7.21 -7.48
N LEU A 75 4.20 7.49 -8.07
CA LEU A 75 2.90 6.99 -7.61
C LEU A 75 2.82 5.46 -7.66
N LYS A 76 3.33 4.83 -8.73
CA LYS A 76 3.44 3.37 -8.83
C LYS A 76 4.36 2.79 -7.75
N ILE A 77 5.48 3.43 -7.44
CA ILE A 77 6.37 3.01 -6.33
C ILE A 77 5.61 3.00 -5.01
N ILE A 78 4.89 4.09 -4.69
CA ILE A 78 4.11 4.22 -3.46
C ILE A 78 3.02 3.14 -3.40
N GLY A 79 2.30 2.93 -4.51
CA GLY A 79 1.27 1.89 -4.59
C GLY A 79 1.82 0.48 -4.34
N ILE A 80 2.95 0.13 -4.96
CA ILE A 80 3.61 -1.16 -4.74
C ILE A 80 4.03 -1.32 -3.27
N ALA A 81 4.57 -0.27 -2.66
CA ALA A 81 4.97 -0.30 -1.25
C ALA A 81 3.78 -0.62 -0.32
N TYR A 82 2.65 0.07 -0.50
CA TYR A 82 1.44 -0.17 0.30
C TYR A 82 0.85 -1.56 0.07
N ILE A 83 0.76 -2.00 -1.19
CA ILE A 83 0.21 -3.33 -1.52
C ILE A 83 1.10 -4.44 -0.97
N ALA A 84 2.42 -4.32 -1.11
CA ALA A 84 3.36 -5.34 -0.63
C ALA A 84 3.39 -5.41 0.90
N GLU A 85 3.45 -4.26 1.59
CA GLU A 85 3.43 -4.21 3.06
C GLU A 85 2.13 -4.80 3.60
N PHE A 86 1.00 -4.38 3.05
CA PHE A 86 -0.29 -4.86 3.50
C PHE A 86 -0.50 -6.35 3.23
N GLY A 87 -0.17 -6.81 2.01
CA GLY A 87 -0.24 -8.23 1.67
C GLY A 87 0.65 -9.09 2.56
N ALA A 88 1.86 -8.60 2.89
CA ALA A 88 2.75 -9.27 3.82
C ALA A 88 2.18 -9.31 5.25
N GLN A 89 1.56 -8.23 5.72
CA GLN A 89 0.90 -8.19 7.03
C GLN A 89 -0.25 -9.20 7.12
N ILE A 90 -1.13 -9.28 6.11
CA ILE A 90 -2.18 -10.31 6.08
C ILE A 90 -1.61 -11.72 6.14
N VAL A 91 -0.57 -11.99 5.36
CA VAL A 91 0.06 -13.31 5.31
C VAL A 91 0.78 -13.63 6.63
N ARG A 92 1.30 -12.61 7.32
CA ARG A 92 1.92 -12.74 8.65
C ARG A 92 0.88 -12.99 9.73
N ASP A 93 -0.24 -12.25 9.70
CA ASP A 93 -1.42 -12.51 10.52
C ASP A 93 -1.96 -13.91 10.24
N ALA A 94 -1.75 -14.41 9.02
CA ALA A 94 -2.07 -15.77 8.63
C ALA A 94 -1.14 -16.86 9.24
N GLY A 95 -0.19 -16.47 10.08
CA GLY A 95 0.84 -17.35 10.63
C GLY A 95 1.93 -17.73 9.63
N GLN A 96 1.92 -17.17 8.42
CA GLN A 96 2.84 -17.52 7.33
C GLN A 96 3.99 -16.52 7.18
N GLY A 97 4.76 -16.31 8.25
CA GLY A 97 5.85 -15.32 8.29
C GLY A 97 6.94 -15.50 7.21
N ALA A 98 7.20 -16.75 6.82
CA ALA A 98 8.15 -17.05 5.73
C ALA A 98 7.65 -16.52 4.38
N ILE A 99 6.36 -16.67 4.07
CA ILE A 99 5.74 -16.18 2.84
C ILE A 99 5.65 -14.64 2.88
N ALA A 100 5.25 -14.07 4.01
CA ALA A 100 5.20 -12.62 4.21
C ALA A 100 6.55 -11.95 3.90
N SER A 101 7.65 -12.52 4.42
CA SER A 101 9.01 -12.04 4.15
C SER A 101 9.37 -12.07 2.66
N LYS A 102 8.85 -13.04 1.89
CA LYS A 102 9.07 -13.11 0.44
C LYS A 102 8.26 -12.06 -0.32
N ILE A 103 7.04 -11.75 0.14
CA ILE A 103 6.21 -10.68 -0.43
C ILE A 103 6.90 -9.32 -0.21
N GLU A 104 7.37 -9.03 1.00
CA GLU A 104 8.12 -7.80 1.29
C GLU A 104 9.38 -7.68 0.41
N LEU A 105 10.13 -8.77 0.26
CA LEU A 105 11.32 -8.79 -0.58
C LEU A 105 10.97 -8.49 -2.05
N ALA A 106 9.90 -9.11 -2.58
CA ALA A 106 9.44 -8.86 -3.94
C ALA A 106 9.04 -7.38 -4.14
N GLY A 107 8.29 -6.80 -3.20
CA GLY A 107 7.94 -5.38 -3.22
C GLY A 107 9.17 -4.47 -3.26
N LYS A 108 10.16 -4.74 -2.38
CA LYS A 108 11.42 -4.00 -2.34
C LYS A 108 12.19 -4.06 -3.66
N LEU A 109 12.29 -5.25 -4.27
CA LEU A 109 12.98 -5.44 -5.54
C LEU A 109 12.29 -4.72 -6.70
N LEU A 110 10.95 -4.74 -6.75
CA LEU A 110 10.17 -4.02 -7.76
C LEU A 110 10.34 -2.50 -7.63
N ILE A 111 10.30 -1.99 -6.39
CA ILE A 111 10.56 -0.57 -6.11
C ILE A 111 11.96 -0.18 -6.57
N LEU A 112 12.97 -0.98 -6.24
CA LEU A 112 14.36 -0.76 -6.66
C LEU A 112 14.50 -0.71 -8.18
N ALA A 113 13.90 -1.68 -8.89
CA ALA A 113 13.93 -1.72 -10.34
C ALA A 113 13.30 -0.47 -10.97
N MET A 114 12.20 0.03 -10.40
CA MET A 114 11.51 1.23 -10.86
C MET A 114 12.20 2.54 -10.45
N ALA A 115 13.04 2.53 -9.41
CA ALA A 115 13.80 3.70 -9.00
C ALA A 115 14.98 3.98 -9.92
N ILE A 116 15.52 2.97 -10.61
CA ILE A 116 16.69 3.10 -11.51
C ILE A 116 16.47 4.17 -12.60
N PRO A 117 15.37 4.16 -13.39
CA PRO A 117 15.13 5.18 -14.41
C PRO A 117 15.11 6.62 -13.87
N ILE A 118 14.51 6.83 -12.69
CA ILE A 118 14.46 8.13 -12.04
C ILE A 118 15.86 8.58 -11.61
N LEU A 119 16.65 7.67 -11.02
CA LEU A 119 18.03 7.97 -10.65
C LEU A 119 18.88 8.34 -11.87
N THR A 120 18.75 7.61 -12.98
CA THR A 120 19.45 7.92 -14.24
C THR A 120 19.10 9.32 -14.73
N LEU A 121 17.81 9.68 -14.75
CA LEU A 121 17.36 11.01 -15.14
C LEU A 121 18.00 12.11 -14.27
N ILE A 122 18.00 11.91 -12.95
CA ILE A 122 18.58 12.89 -12.03
C ILE A 122 20.07 13.06 -12.31
N ILE A 123 20.81 11.96 -12.47
CA ILE A 123 22.24 12.00 -12.79
C ILE A 123 22.49 12.75 -14.10
N GLU A 124 21.76 12.42 -15.17
CA GLU A 124 21.87 13.11 -16.46
C GLU A 124 21.55 14.60 -16.35
N THR A 125 20.54 14.96 -15.56
CA THR A 125 20.14 16.35 -15.33
C THR A 125 21.23 17.11 -14.58
N VAL A 126 21.82 16.52 -13.53
CA VAL A 126 22.94 17.13 -12.80
C VAL A 126 24.16 17.29 -13.70
N LEU A 127 24.50 16.29 -14.51
CA LEU A 127 25.63 16.35 -15.44
C LEU A 127 25.46 17.46 -16.49
N LYS A 128 24.23 17.70 -16.97
CA LYS A 128 23.92 18.81 -17.89
C LYS A 128 24.07 20.21 -17.27
N LEU A 129 24.00 20.31 -15.94
CA LEU A 129 24.13 21.57 -15.21
C LEU A 129 25.57 21.89 -14.80
N LEU A 130 26.49 20.93 -14.91
CA LEU A 130 27.91 21.17 -14.65
C LEU A 130 28.51 22.01 -15.79
N PRO A 131 29.18 23.13 -15.49
CA PRO A 131 29.93 23.87 -16.50
C PRO A 131 31.09 23.00 -17.03
N SER A 132 31.36 23.11 -18.33
CA SER A 132 32.49 22.46 -19.02
C SER A 132 33.84 22.91 -18.49
#